data_AF-A0A0J1II03-F1
#
_entry.id   AF-A0A0J1II03-F1
#
_cell.length_a   1.000
_cell.length_b   1.000
_cell.length_c   1.000
_cell.angle_alpha   90.00
_cell.angle_beta   90.00
_cell.angle_gamma   90.00
#
_symmetry.space_group_name_H-M   'P 1'
#
loop_
_entity.id
_entity.type
_entity.pdbx_description
1 polymer ?
#
loop_
_entity_poly.entity_id
_entity_poly.type
_entity_poly.pdbx_seq_one_letter_code
_entity_poly.pdbx_strand_id
1 'polypeptide(L)'
;MKTLEEIQQKTEEMLMLHYQTNGEFNKDFFLLNQYVRIHLEQFMDAEKIKEYENHLFKVSKSLLFNGYFIGMEILNNLEEIFKDDEIFEQSNANLKQQTFDMLRQVLGENVEDTLITEPHRKLTAKLVIEYENILPTLLNYAFYTTVLGVQLAFQDERDRRDISLPNQNKEGGILANIEDTHFLFPDVFMNISVVNNNVEVWTITQSFWNAFDKIGDIFVAENSVGDLYLNVIMKNSLSLVQRNMIFNQIEGLLKEKYKTGKLIKTMAVVEEFFDISEEDFGDIAY
;
A
#
# COMPACT_ATOMS: atom_id res chain seq x y z
N MET A 1 -22.22 -26.87 3.72
CA MET A 1 -21.27 -26.03 4.50
C MET A 1 -19.93 -26.74 4.47
N LYS A 2 -18.86 -26.05 4.08
CA LYS A 2 -17.49 -26.56 4.24
C LYS A 2 -17.10 -26.46 5.72
N THR A 3 -16.32 -27.40 6.23
CA THR A 3 -15.83 -27.34 7.61
C THR A 3 -14.72 -26.29 7.75
N LEU A 4 -14.48 -25.78 8.96
CA LEU A 4 -13.42 -24.79 9.22
C LEU A 4 -12.04 -25.31 8.76
N GLU A 5 -11.77 -26.60 8.96
CA GLU A 5 -10.56 -27.28 8.51
C GLU A 5 -10.46 -27.35 6.98
N GLU A 6 -11.56 -27.63 6.27
CA GLU A 6 -11.59 -27.62 4.80
C GLU A 6 -11.40 -26.21 4.22
N ILE A 7 -11.92 -25.18 4.89
CA ILE A 7 -11.71 -23.79 4.49
C ILE A 7 -10.23 -23.43 4.72
N GLN A 8 -9.67 -23.75 5.88
CA GLN A 8 -8.27 -23.48 6.22
C GLN A 8 -7.29 -24.18 5.29
N GLN A 9 -7.50 -25.46 4.99
CA GLN A 9 -6.64 -26.20 4.09
C GLN A 9 -6.71 -25.66 2.65
N LYS A 10 -7.92 -25.36 2.16
CA LYS A 10 -8.10 -24.80 0.81
C LYS A 10 -7.52 -23.38 0.70
N THR A 11 -7.64 -22.57 1.74
CA THR A 11 -7.03 -21.24 1.83
C THR A 11 -5.50 -21.35 1.85
N GLU A 12 -4.91 -22.31 2.57
CA GLU A 12 -3.46 -22.59 2.53
C GLU A 12 -2.97 -23.00 1.15
N GLU A 13 -3.70 -23.86 0.45
CA GLU A 13 -3.37 -24.30 -0.91
C GLU A 13 -3.48 -23.16 -1.94
N MET A 14 -4.54 -22.33 -1.87
CA MET A 14 -4.73 -21.20 -2.79
C MET A 14 -3.70 -20.09 -2.57
N LEU A 15 -3.34 -19.80 -1.32
CA LEU A 15 -2.31 -18.80 -1.01
C LEU A 15 -0.90 -19.26 -1.41
N MET A 16 -0.58 -20.55 -1.24
CA MET A 16 0.66 -21.12 -1.76
C MET A 16 0.72 -21.08 -3.30
N LEU A 17 -0.43 -21.30 -3.97
CA LEU A 17 -0.55 -21.17 -5.41
C LEU A 17 -0.35 -19.71 -5.84
N HIS A 18 -1.02 -18.74 -5.18
CA HIS A 18 -0.86 -17.31 -5.44
C HIS A 18 0.58 -16.82 -5.25
N TYR A 19 1.26 -17.26 -4.19
CA TYR A 19 2.70 -16.96 -3.99
C TYR A 19 3.57 -17.47 -5.16
N GLN A 20 3.15 -18.55 -5.83
CA GLN A 20 3.89 -19.15 -6.95
C GLN A 20 3.52 -18.55 -8.31
N THR A 21 2.33 -17.99 -8.48
CA THR A 21 1.78 -17.65 -9.81
C THR A 21 1.35 -16.19 -9.98
N ASN A 22 1.14 -15.43 -8.91
CA ASN A 22 0.65 -14.05 -8.99
C ASN A 22 1.80 -13.04 -8.83
N GLY A 23 2.24 -12.47 -9.95
CA GLY A 23 3.35 -11.51 -9.99
C GLY A 23 3.08 -10.20 -9.25
N GLU A 24 1.83 -9.73 -9.24
CA GLU A 24 1.44 -8.50 -8.53
C GLU A 24 1.44 -8.72 -7.01
N PHE A 25 0.85 -9.83 -6.56
CA PHE A 25 0.90 -10.22 -5.15
C PHE A 25 2.34 -10.37 -4.64
N ASN A 26 3.22 -10.99 -5.43
CA ASN A 26 4.63 -11.15 -5.09
C ASN A 26 5.36 -9.80 -4.97
N LYS A 27 5.04 -8.83 -5.84
CA LYS A 27 5.56 -7.46 -5.75
C LYS A 27 5.11 -6.79 -4.46
N ASP A 28 3.83 -6.86 -4.14
CA ASP A 28 3.25 -6.25 -2.93
C ASP A 28 3.79 -6.90 -1.64
N PHE A 29 3.90 -8.21 -1.60
CA PHE A 29 4.49 -8.93 -0.48
C PHE A 29 5.98 -8.60 -0.32
N PHE A 30 6.73 -8.46 -1.41
CA PHE A 30 8.11 -8.01 -1.36
C PHE A 30 8.23 -6.59 -0.80
N LEU A 31 7.40 -5.65 -1.28
CA LEU A 31 7.38 -4.27 -0.78
C LEU A 31 7.05 -4.19 0.71
N LEU A 32 6.11 -5.02 1.19
CA LEU A 32 5.79 -5.15 2.61
C LEU A 32 6.99 -5.63 3.43
N ASN A 33 7.73 -6.65 2.97
CA ASN A 33 8.92 -7.12 3.67
C ASN A 33 10.03 -6.08 3.71
N GLN A 34 10.22 -5.32 2.61
CA GLN A 34 11.15 -4.19 2.60
C GLN A 34 10.73 -3.11 3.60
N TYR A 35 9.44 -2.73 3.60
CA TYR A 35 8.87 -1.77 4.55
C TYR A 35 9.20 -2.16 6.00
N VAL A 36 8.93 -3.42 6.38
CA VAL A 36 9.19 -3.93 7.74
C VAL A 36 10.67 -3.85 8.07
N ARG A 37 11.52 -4.32 7.17
CA ARG A 37 12.97 -4.33 7.37
C ARG A 37 13.50 -2.92 7.66
N ILE A 38 13.12 -1.91 6.87
CA ILE A 38 13.60 -0.53 7.05
C ILE A 38 13.19 0.03 8.41
N HIS A 39 11.96 -0.25 8.85
CA HIS A 39 11.49 0.22 10.14
C HIS A 39 12.15 -0.53 11.29
N LEU A 40 12.53 -1.80 11.12
CA LEU A 40 13.32 -2.54 12.10
C LEU A 40 14.79 -2.07 12.15
N GLU A 41 15.38 -1.64 11.03
CA GLU A 41 16.74 -1.08 10.97
C GLU A 41 16.91 0.19 11.83
N GLN A 42 15.82 0.81 12.29
CA GLN A 42 15.83 1.92 13.25
C GLN A 42 16.15 1.46 14.68
N PHE A 43 15.92 0.19 15.00
CA PHE A 43 16.07 -0.38 16.35
C PHE A 43 17.23 -1.36 16.45
N MET A 44 17.51 -2.09 15.36
CA MET A 44 18.47 -3.19 15.34
C MET A 44 19.28 -3.19 14.05
N ASP A 45 20.49 -3.73 14.10
CA ASP A 45 21.34 -3.84 12.91
C ASP A 45 20.87 -4.95 11.95
N ALA A 46 21.43 -4.92 10.73
CA ALA A 46 21.06 -5.87 9.68
C ALA A 46 21.38 -7.34 10.03
N GLU A 47 22.40 -7.59 10.86
CA GLU A 47 22.74 -8.96 11.29
C GLU A 47 21.66 -9.50 12.22
N LYS A 48 21.20 -8.67 13.16
CA LYS A 48 20.13 -9.01 14.09
C LYS A 48 18.81 -9.23 13.38
N ILE A 49 18.45 -8.40 12.40
CA ILE A 49 17.24 -8.60 11.59
C ILE A 49 17.28 -9.96 10.89
N LYS A 50 18.45 -10.36 10.38
CA LYS A 50 18.64 -11.65 9.72
C LYS A 50 18.41 -12.83 10.68
N GLU A 51 18.73 -12.70 11.97
CA GLU A 51 18.39 -13.70 12.98
C GLU A 51 16.87 -13.90 13.12
N TYR A 52 16.09 -12.83 12.91
CA TYR A 52 14.63 -12.86 12.99
C TYR A 52 13.94 -13.14 11.66
N GLU A 53 14.65 -13.28 10.54
CA GLU A 53 14.06 -13.46 9.20
C GLU A 53 13.03 -14.59 9.15
N ASN A 54 13.37 -15.76 9.71
CA ASN A 54 12.44 -16.90 9.79
C ASN A 54 11.21 -16.61 10.66
N HIS A 55 11.37 -15.85 11.74
CA HIS A 55 10.25 -15.45 12.60
C HIS A 55 9.35 -14.45 11.88
N LEU A 56 9.95 -13.45 11.23
CA LEU A 56 9.25 -12.43 10.45
C LEU A 56 8.44 -13.09 9.35
N PHE A 57 9.02 -14.01 8.58
CA PHE A 57 8.31 -14.74 7.53
C PHE A 57 7.14 -15.57 8.08
N LYS A 58 7.34 -16.28 9.21
CA LYS A 58 6.25 -17.02 9.87
C LYS A 58 5.12 -16.11 10.33
N VAL A 59 5.47 -14.93 10.84
CA VAL A 59 4.52 -13.89 11.22
C VAL A 59 3.77 -13.37 9.99
N SER A 60 4.47 -13.06 8.88
CA SER A 60 3.81 -12.57 7.66
C SER A 60 2.80 -13.58 7.16
N LYS A 61 3.21 -14.85 7.08
CA LYS A 61 2.35 -15.96 6.65
C LYS A 61 1.09 -15.99 7.51
N SER A 62 1.25 -16.03 8.83
CA SER A 62 0.11 -16.13 9.75
C SER A 62 -0.84 -14.92 9.67
N LEU A 63 -0.32 -13.70 9.57
CA LEU A 63 -1.12 -12.48 9.46
C LEU A 63 -1.86 -12.38 8.14
N LEU A 64 -1.21 -12.80 7.05
CA LEU A 64 -1.81 -12.86 5.72
C LEU A 64 -2.99 -13.82 5.71
N PHE A 65 -2.83 -15.02 6.31
CA PHE A 65 -3.92 -15.97 6.50
C PHE A 65 -5.07 -15.37 7.30
N ASN A 66 -4.76 -14.75 8.44
CA ASN A 66 -5.79 -14.10 9.26
C ASN A 66 -6.53 -13.02 8.46
N GLY A 67 -5.81 -12.20 7.70
CA GLY A 67 -6.40 -11.18 6.83
C GLY A 67 -7.31 -11.76 5.76
N TYR A 68 -6.90 -12.83 5.08
CA TYR A 68 -7.75 -13.49 4.10
C TYR A 68 -9.07 -13.97 4.72
N PHE A 69 -9.00 -14.60 5.89
CA PHE A 69 -10.21 -15.05 6.60
C PHE A 69 -11.11 -13.90 7.01
N ILE A 70 -10.54 -12.81 7.54
CA ILE A 70 -11.30 -11.59 7.85
C ILE A 70 -11.99 -11.06 6.60
N GLY A 71 -11.30 -11.01 5.46
CA GLY A 71 -11.87 -10.58 4.18
C GLY A 71 -13.04 -11.46 3.73
N MET A 72 -12.89 -12.78 3.83
CA MET A 72 -13.98 -13.72 3.53
C MET A 72 -15.19 -13.54 4.46
N GLU A 73 -14.96 -13.33 5.76
CA GLU A 73 -16.03 -13.06 6.72
C GLU A 73 -16.74 -11.74 6.41
N ILE A 74 -16.01 -10.69 6.04
CA ILE A 74 -16.58 -9.41 5.59
C ILE A 74 -17.48 -9.64 4.37
N LEU A 75 -16.97 -10.32 3.34
CA LEU A 75 -17.70 -10.60 2.10
C LEU A 75 -18.97 -11.43 2.33
N ASN A 76 -18.91 -12.44 3.20
CA ASN A 76 -20.04 -13.33 3.50
C ASN A 76 -21.09 -12.68 4.41
N ASN A 77 -20.68 -11.87 5.38
CA ASN A 77 -21.60 -11.30 6.38
C ASN A 77 -22.17 -9.94 5.98
N LEU A 78 -21.56 -9.25 5.02
CA LEU A 78 -22.04 -7.98 4.46
C LEU A 78 -22.49 -8.13 3.00
N GLU A 79 -23.12 -9.27 2.69
CA GLU A 79 -23.55 -9.62 1.33
C GLU A 79 -24.45 -8.55 0.69
N GLU A 80 -25.26 -7.83 1.49
CA GLU A 80 -26.09 -6.73 0.98
C GLU A 80 -25.28 -5.50 0.54
N ILE A 81 -24.11 -5.23 1.14
CA ILE A 81 -23.23 -4.12 0.77
C ILE A 81 -22.45 -4.46 -0.51
N PHE A 82 -22.08 -5.73 -0.68
CA PHE A 82 -21.30 -6.21 -1.84
C PHE A 82 -22.17 -6.90 -2.90
N LYS A 83 -23.47 -6.61 -2.88
CA LYS A 83 -24.43 -7.17 -3.85
C LYS A 83 -24.26 -6.54 -5.22
N ASP A 84 -23.86 -5.27 -5.25
CA ASP A 84 -23.53 -4.55 -6.47
C ASP A 84 -22.04 -4.78 -6.80
N ASP A 85 -21.75 -4.99 -8.08
CA ASP A 85 -20.40 -5.33 -8.56
C ASP A 85 -19.46 -4.11 -8.60
N GLU A 86 -19.95 -2.91 -8.32
CA GLU A 86 -19.22 -1.63 -8.39
C GLU A 86 -17.90 -1.64 -7.60
N ILE A 87 -17.89 -2.25 -6.40
CA ILE A 87 -16.67 -2.35 -5.58
C ILE A 87 -15.61 -3.29 -6.19
N PHE A 88 -16.02 -4.22 -7.05
CA PHE A 88 -15.12 -5.17 -7.71
C PHE A 88 -14.69 -4.68 -9.10
N GLU A 89 -15.37 -3.67 -9.64
CA GLU A 89 -15.01 -2.97 -10.87
C GLU A 89 -13.91 -1.91 -10.67
N GLN A 90 -13.48 -1.63 -9.44
CA GLN A 90 -12.38 -0.69 -9.21
C GLN A 90 -10.99 -1.34 -9.39
N SER A 91 -9.96 -0.53 -9.64
CA SER A 91 -8.58 -1.00 -9.70
C SER A 91 -8.11 -1.64 -8.38
N ASN A 92 -7.11 -2.52 -8.46
CA ASN A 92 -6.53 -3.18 -7.28
C ASN A 92 -6.03 -2.18 -6.23
N ALA A 93 -5.56 -1.01 -6.66
CA ALA A 93 -5.09 0.00 -5.74
C ALA A 93 -6.22 0.72 -5.01
N ASN A 94 -7.31 1.07 -5.71
CA ASN A 94 -8.49 1.64 -5.05
C ASN A 94 -9.11 0.62 -4.09
N LEU A 95 -9.16 -0.65 -4.49
CA LEU A 95 -9.58 -1.75 -3.63
C LEU A 95 -8.69 -1.88 -2.38
N LYS A 96 -7.37 -1.73 -2.52
CA LYS A 96 -6.41 -1.74 -1.40
C LYS A 96 -6.66 -0.59 -0.43
N GLN A 97 -6.93 0.62 -0.93
CA GLN A 97 -7.27 1.76 -0.08
C GLN A 97 -8.62 1.54 0.64
N GLN A 98 -9.63 1.03 -0.06
CA GLN A 98 -10.92 0.77 0.57
C GLN A 98 -10.84 -0.35 1.61
N THR A 99 -10.15 -1.46 1.31
CA THR A 99 -9.95 -2.55 2.29
C THR A 99 -9.17 -2.08 3.52
N PHE A 100 -8.23 -1.14 3.34
CA PHE A 100 -7.58 -0.44 4.44
C PHE A 100 -8.58 0.28 5.35
N ASP A 101 -9.42 1.13 4.77
CA ASP A 101 -10.39 1.94 5.50
C ASP A 101 -11.48 1.09 6.16
N MET A 102 -11.94 0.05 5.45
CA MET A 102 -12.89 -0.93 5.97
C MET A 102 -12.33 -1.69 7.16
N LEU A 103 -11.08 -2.17 7.08
CA LEU A 103 -10.43 -2.81 8.21
C LEU A 103 -10.33 -1.86 9.40
N ARG A 104 -9.97 -0.58 9.21
CA ARG A 104 -9.95 0.40 10.30
C ARG A 104 -11.32 0.56 10.96
N GLN A 105 -12.37 0.63 10.16
CA GLN A 105 -13.74 0.76 10.67
C GLN A 105 -14.21 -0.49 11.43
N VAL A 106 -13.92 -1.69 10.89
CA VAL A 106 -14.29 -2.97 11.51
C VAL A 106 -13.52 -3.22 12.81
N LEU A 107 -12.23 -2.87 12.83
CA LEU A 107 -11.37 -3.09 13.99
C LEU A 107 -11.63 -2.09 15.13
N GLY A 108 -12.11 -0.88 14.82
CA GLY A 108 -12.33 0.17 15.82
C GLY A 108 -11.07 0.41 16.67
N GLU A 109 -11.22 0.40 18.00
CA GLU A 109 -10.09 0.49 18.94
C GLU A 109 -9.43 -0.87 19.25
N ASN A 110 -10.00 -2.01 18.80
CA ASN A 110 -9.58 -3.37 19.18
C ASN A 110 -8.67 -4.04 18.13
N VAL A 111 -7.76 -3.25 17.54
CA VAL A 111 -6.80 -3.72 16.52
C VAL A 111 -5.96 -4.90 17.05
N GLU A 112 -5.54 -4.84 18.32
CA GLU A 112 -4.67 -5.86 18.92
C GLU A 112 -5.37 -7.22 19.08
N ASP A 113 -6.65 -7.26 19.41
CA ASP A 113 -7.34 -8.52 19.70
C ASP A 113 -7.77 -9.28 18.44
N THR A 114 -7.96 -8.57 17.32
CA THR A 114 -8.45 -9.18 16.07
C THR A 114 -7.32 -9.47 15.07
N LEU A 115 -6.27 -8.64 15.04
CA LEU A 115 -5.18 -8.81 14.08
C LEU A 115 -4.03 -9.68 14.58
N ILE A 116 -3.76 -9.68 15.88
CA ILE A 116 -2.55 -10.30 16.42
C ILE A 116 -2.71 -11.81 16.48
N THR A 117 -1.94 -12.49 15.65
CA THR A 117 -1.80 -13.94 15.68
C THR A 117 -0.80 -14.39 16.74
N GLU A 118 -0.85 -15.67 17.11
CA GLU A 118 0.08 -16.23 18.09
C GLU A 118 1.57 -16.07 17.71
N PRO A 119 1.99 -16.31 16.45
CA PRO A 119 3.35 -16.03 16.02
C PRO A 119 3.74 -14.56 16.18
N HIS A 120 2.83 -13.63 15.87
CA HIS A 120 3.07 -12.19 16.02
C HIS A 120 3.24 -11.83 17.50
N ARG A 121 2.33 -12.30 18.36
CA ARG A 121 2.41 -12.10 19.81
C ARG A 121 3.74 -12.58 20.40
N LYS A 122 4.23 -13.74 19.96
CA LYS A 122 5.53 -14.28 20.38
C LYS A 122 6.70 -13.43 19.91
N LEU A 123 6.68 -12.94 18.67
CA LEU A 123 7.72 -12.05 18.16
C LEU A 123 7.71 -10.71 18.91
N THR A 124 6.53 -10.12 19.07
CA THR A 124 6.33 -8.87 19.81
C THR A 124 6.83 -8.98 21.24
N ALA A 125 6.43 -10.03 21.97
CA ALA A 125 6.89 -10.25 23.35
C ALA A 125 8.41 -10.34 23.48
N LYS A 126 9.12 -10.90 22.49
CA LYS A 126 10.58 -10.93 22.48
C LYS A 126 11.17 -9.54 22.23
N LEU A 127 10.68 -8.86 21.19
CA LEU A 127 11.27 -7.61 20.71
C LEU A 127 11.00 -6.42 21.65
N VAL A 128 9.85 -6.35 22.30
CA VAL A 128 9.54 -5.24 23.22
C VAL A 128 10.35 -5.28 24.51
N ILE A 129 10.95 -6.42 24.86
CA ILE A 129 11.87 -6.54 25.99
C ILE A 129 13.25 -5.99 25.61
N GLU A 130 13.65 -6.15 24.35
CA GLU A 130 14.98 -5.81 23.86
C GLU A 130 15.06 -4.37 23.30
N TYR A 131 13.97 -3.85 22.75
CA TYR A 131 13.95 -2.56 22.04
C TYR A 131 12.79 -1.68 22.52
N GLU A 132 13.13 -0.48 23.00
CA GLU A 132 12.14 0.53 23.37
C GLU A 132 11.40 1.04 22.14
N ASN A 133 10.10 1.35 22.29
CA ASN A 133 9.24 1.93 21.26
C ASN A 133 9.10 1.12 19.95
N ILE A 134 9.42 -0.17 19.94
CA ILE A 134 9.29 -1.03 18.75
C ILE A 134 7.85 -1.48 18.47
N LEU A 135 6.98 -1.45 19.50
CA LEU A 135 5.60 -1.95 19.41
C LEU A 135 4.77 -1.32 18.26
N PRO A 136 4.76 0.01 18.05
CA PRO A 136 4.04 0.62 16.94
C PRO A 136 4.46 0.09 15.56
N THR A 137 5.77 -0.13 15.35
CA THR A 137 6.29 -0.73 14.11
C THR A 137 5.75 -2.13 13.89
N LEU A 138 5.68 -2.94 14.95
CA LEU A 138 5.16 -4.31 14.89
C LEU A 138 3.64 -4.36 14.68
N LEU A 139 2.89 -3.41 15.26
CA LEU A 139 1.45 -3.28 15.03
C LEU A 139 1.15 -2.83 13.59
N ASN A 140 1.89 -1.84 13.09
CA ASN A 140 1.82 -1.42 11.69
C ASN A 140 2.12 -2.59 10.74
N TYR A 141 3.16 -3.37 11.03
CA TYR A 141 3.46 -4.59 10.29
C TYR A 141 2.28 -5.58 10.29
N ALA A 142 1.66 -5.84 11.44
CA ALA A 142 0.49 -6.69 11.52
C ALA A 142 -0.64 -6.17 10.63
N PHE A 143 -0.97 -4.89 10.78
CA PHE A 143 -2.02 -4.22 10.05
C PHE A 143 -1.85 -4.32 8.54
N TYR A 144 -0.71 -3.86 7.99
CA TYR A 144 -0.49 -3.86 6.55
C TYR A 144 -0.42 -5.27 5.95
N THR A 145 0.07 -6.26 6.71
CA THR A 145 0.07 -7.66 6.25
C THR A 145 -1.35 -8.22 6.19
N THR A 146 -2.18 -7.90 7.16
CA THR A 146 -3.59 -8.30 7.16
C THR A 146 -4.36 -7.62 6.03
N VAL A 147 -4.13 -6.33 5.76
CA VAL A 147 -4.72 -5.63 4.60
C VAL A 147 -4.44 -6.38 3.31
N LEU A 148 -3.20 -6.81 3.08
CA LEU A 148 -2.83 -7.59 1.89
C LEU A 148 -3.61 -8.92 1.81
N GLY A 149 -3.85 -9.58 2.94
CA GLY A 149 -4.65 -10.79 3.01
C GLY A 149 -6.12 -10.55 2.67
N VAL A 150 -6.71 -9.47 3.21
CA VAL A 150 -8.09 -9.06 2.90
C VAL A 150 -8.22 -8.72 1.43
N GLN A 151 -7.30 -7.94 0.87
CA GLN A 151 -7.28 -7.57 -0.54
C GLN A 151 -7.31 -8.83 -1.42
N LEU A 152 -6.55 -9.87 -1.08
CA LEU A 152 -6.57 -11.12 -1.82
C LEU A 152 -7.94 -11.80 -1.80
N ALA A 153 -8.64 -11.81 -0.66
CA ALA A 153 -9.99 -12.37 -0.57
C ALA A 153 -10.97 -11.63 -1.50
N PHE A 154 -10.87 -10.30 -1.59
CA PHE A 154 -11.69 -9.51 -2.50
C PHE A 154 -11.34 -9.74 -3.97
N GLN A 155 -10.05 -9.93 -4.29
CA GLN A 155 -9.61 -10.28 -5.64
C GLN A 155 -10.11 -11.67 -6.05
N ASP A 156 -10.01 -12.67 -5.17
CA ASP A 156 -10.55 -14.01 -5.40
C ASP A 156 -12.07 -13.97 -5.62
N GLU A 157 -12.79 -13.13 -4.88
CA GLU A 157 -14.24 -12.93 -5.05
C GLU A 157 -14.57 -12.26 -6.39
N ARG A 158 -13.80 -11.25 -6.80
CA ARG A 158 -13.91 -10.64 -8.14
C ARG A 158 -13.71 -11.67 -9.24
N ASP A 159 -12.65 -12.48 -9.14
CA ASP A 159 -12.33 -13.52 -10.12
C ASP A 159 -13.43 -14.60 -10.14
N ARG A 160 -13.99 -14.95 -8.97
CA ARG A 160 -15.13 -15.88 -8.85
C ARG A 160 -16.40 -15.35 -9.53
N ARG A 161 -16.60 -14.03 -9.54
CA ARG A 161 -17.73 -13.36 -10.20
C ARG A 161 -17.50 -13.08 -11.69
N ASP A 162 -16.30 -13.37 -12.20
CA ASP A 162 -15.89 -13.10 -13.59
C ASP A 162 -15.98 -11.60 -13.97
N ILE A 163 -15.74 -10.72 -12.99
CA ILE A 163 -15.76 -9.28 -13.19
C ILE A 163 -14.43 -8.83 -13.75
N SER A 164 -14.46 -8.31 -14.98
CA SER A 164 -13.29 -7.73 -15.63
C SER A 164 -13.09 -6.29 -15.19
N LEU A 165 -11.84 -5.91 -14.91
CA LEU A 165 -11.50 -4.54 -14.57
C LEU A 165 -11.80 -3.60 -15.76
N PRO A 166 -12.63 -2.55 -15.57
CA PRO A 166 -12.81 -1.51 -16.56
C PRO A 166 -11.46 -0.81 -16.81
N ASN A 167 -11.13 -0.62 -18.08
CA ASN A 167 -10.04 0.24 -18.54
C ASN A 167 -8.61 -0.13 -18.14
N GLN A 168 -8.19 -1.39 -18.31
CA GLN A 168 -6.76 -1.74 -18.28
C GLN A 168 -5.91 -1.05 -19.38
N ASN A 169 -6.56 -0.36 -20.35
CA ASN A 169 -5.94 0.16 -21.57
C ASN A 169 -6.08 1.68 -21.77
N LYS A 170 -6.50 2.46 -20.77
CA LYS A 170 -6.44 3.93 -20.91
C LYS A 170 -4.98 4.37 -20.87
N GLU A 171 -4.56 5.18 -21.85
CA GLU A 171 -3.22 5.78 -21.89
C GLU A 171 -2.98 6.53 -20.57
N GLY A 172 -2.15 5.94 -19.71
CA GLY A 172 -1.84 6.50 -18.40
C GLY A 172 -1.05 7.80 -18.50
N GLY A 173 -1.13 8.61 -17.45
CA GLY A 173 -0.33 9.81 -17.26
C GLY A 173 1.18 9.55 -17.33
N ILE A 174 1.98 10.61 -17.51
CA ILE A 174 3.45 10.62 -17.59
C ILE A 174 4.05 9.70 -16.53
N LEU A 175 3.69 9.87 -15.25
CA LEU A 175 4.21 9.04 -14.17
C LEU A 175 3.48 7.70 -14.05
N ALA A 176 2.15 7.75 -13.94
CA ALA A 176 1.30 6.60 -13.65
C ALA A 176 -0.15 6.85 -14.11
N ASN A 177 -1.03 5.87 -13.97
CA ASN A 177 -2.45 6.03 -14.33
C ASN A 177 -3.12 7.09 -13.43
N ILE A 178 -3.66 8.15 -14.03
CA ILE A 178 -4.25 9.30 -13.32
C ILE A 178 -5.59 8.98 -12.65
N GLU A 179 -6.27 7.91 -13.08
CA GLU A 179 -7.55 7.49 -12.48
C GLU A 179 -7.34 6.60 -11.24
N ASP A 180 -6.10 6.23 -10.93
CA ASP A 180 -5.76 5.27 -9.88
C ASP A 180 -4.92 5.88 -8.75
N THR A 181 -5.13 5.33 -7.56
CA THR A 181 -4.18 5.45 -6.45
C THR A 181 -2.93 4.61 -6.73
N HIS A 182 -1.73 5.11 -6.45
CA HIS A 182 -0.49 4.33 -6.63
C HIS A 182 0.25 4.14 -5.32
N PHE A 183 0.33 2.90 -4.84
CA PHE A 183 1.07 2.59 -3.61
C PHE A 183 2.57 2.47 -3.88
N LEU A 184 3.37 3.26 -3.16
CA LEU A 184 4.84 3.19 -3.15
C LEU A 184 5.33 2.25 -2.04
N PHE A 185 4.63 2.27 -0.90
CA PHE A 185 4.79 1.36 0.24
C PHE A 185 3.39 1.00 0.78
N PRO A 186 3.26 0.00 1.67
CA PRO A 186 1.95 -0.35 2.22
C PRO A 186 1.21 0.81 2.90
N ASP A 187 1.96 1.77 3.43
CA ASP A 187 1.48 2.95 4.13
C ASP A 187 1.66 4.24 3.32
N VAL A 188 2.34 4.23 2.17
CA VAL A 188 2.60 5.43 1.38
C VAL A 188 2.04 5.24 -0.02
N PHE A 189 1.14 6.14 -0.41
CA PHE A 189 0.56 6.15 -1.75
C PHE A 189 0.61 7.55 -2.35
N MET A 190 0.40 7.62 -3.66
CA MET A 190 0.34 8.87 -4.41
C MET A 190 -0.93 8.94 -5.26
N ASN A 191 -1.52 10.13 -5.31
CA ASN A 191 -2.71 10.45 -6.11
C ASN A 191 -2.45 11.67 -6.97
N ILE A 192 -3.03 11.70 -8.17
CA ILE A 192 -2.93 12.87 -9.05
C ILE A 192 -3.65 14.06 -8.39
N SER A 193 -3.03 15.23 -8.43
CA SER A 193 -3.61 16.49 -7.95
C SER A 193 -3.85 17.47 -9.09
N VAL A 194 -2.93 17.52 -10.06
CA VAL A 194 -3.06 18.35 -11.27
C VAL A 194 -2.50 17.58 -12.46
N VAL A 195 -3.21 17.59 -13.58
CA VAL A 195 -2.76 16.95 -14.83
C VAL A 195 -3.03 17.84 -16.03
N ASN A 196 -2.04 17.92 -16.92
CA ASN A 196 -2.21 18.33 -18.31
C ASN A 196 -1.29 17.48 -19.20
N ASN A 197 -1.30 17.73 -20.52
CA ASN A 197 -0.58 16.89 -21.49
C ASN A 197 0.93 16.75 -21.24
N ASN A 198 1.58 17.71 -20.58
CA ASN A 198 3.03 17.75 -20.43
C ASN A 198 3.49 17.83 -18.97
N VAL A 199 2.56 17.95 -18.02
CA VAL A 199 2.85 18.20 -16.61
C VAL A 199 1.87 17.44 -15.73
N GLU A 200 2.41 16.82 -14.69
CA GLU A 200 1.66 16.16 -13.64
C GLU A 200 2.16 16.59 -12.27
N VAL A 201 1.21 16.80 -11.36
CA VAL A 201 1.47 17.00 -9.95
C VAL A 201 0.75 15.90 -9.19
N TRP A 202 1.50 15.14 -8.40
CA TRP A 202 0.98 14.08 -7.55
C TRP A 202 1.23 14.44 -6.08
N THR A 203 0.26 14.18 -5.22
CA THR A 203 0.43 14.28 -3.77
C THR A 203 0.86 12.92 -3.22
N ILE A 204 1.87 12.90 -2.35
CA ILE A 204 2.30 11.71 -1.59
C ILE A 204 1.66 11.77 -0.20
N THR A 205 0.90 10.74 0.14
CA THR A 205 0.19 10.60 1.42
C THR A 205 0.70 9.38 2.16
N GLN A 206 0.97 9.54 3.46
CA GLN A 206 1.21 8.45 4.38
C GLN A 206 -0.07 8.15 5.16
N SER A 207 -0.45 6.88 5.20
CA SER A 207 -1.60 6.36 5.91
C SER A 207 -1.17 5.61 7.16
N PHE A 208 -1.64 6.11 8.29
CA PHE A 208 -1.55 5.44 9.58
C PHE A 208 -2.91 4.79 9.90
N TRP A 209 -2.91 3.83 10.83
CA TRP A 209 -4.15 3.18 11.28
C TRP A 209 -5.17 4.17 11.89
N ASN A 210 -4.77 5.39 12.25
CA ASN A 210 -5.64 6.43 12.84
C ASN A 210 -5.67 7.76 12.07
N ALA A 211 -4.84 7.99 11.05
CA ALA A 211 -4.76 9.28 10.36
C ALA A 211 -4.20 9.16 8.94
N PHE A 212 -4.38 10.21 8.15
CA PHE A 212 -3.66 10.43 6.90
C PHE A 212 -2.78 11.67 7.07
N ASP A 213 -1.55 11.62 6.56
CA ASP A 213 -0.64 12.76 6.54
C ASP A 213 -0.11 12.99 5.12
N LYS A 214 -0.20 14.23 4.62
CA LYS A 214 0.48 14.61 3.38
C LYS A 214 1.98 14.71 3.67
N ILE A 215 2.79 13.88 3.03
CA ILE A 215 4.23 13.80 3.27
C ILE A 215 5.09 14.28 2.11
N GLY A 216 4.49 14.55 0.95
CA GLY A 216 5.24 15.03 -0.21
C GLY A 216 4.39 15.45 -1.40
N ASP A 217 5.07 16.03 -2.38
CA ASP A 217 4.55 16.34 -3.71
C ASP A 217 5.55 15.88 -4.78
N ILE A 218 5.04 15.39 -5.90
CA ILE A 218 5.82 14.99 -7.08
C ILE A 218 5.38 15.88 -8.22
N PHE A 219 6.33 16.57 -8.84
CA PHE A 219 6.15 17.28 -10.09
C PHE A 219 6.89 16.52 -11.18
N VAL A 220 6.17 16.09 -12.21
CA VAL A 220 6.74 15.47 -13.41
C VAL A 220 6.38 16.31 -14.63
N ALA A 221 7.37 16.63 -15.46
CA ALA A 221 7.14 17.31 -16.72
C ALA A 221 7.93 16.67 -17.86
N GLU A 222 7.32 16.63 -19.04
CA GLU A 222 7.95 16.21 -20.29
C GLU A 222 8.18 17.44 -21.17
N ASN A 223 9.40 17.61 -21.67
CA ASN A 223 9.70 18.70 -22.60
C ASN A 223 9.47 18.27 -24.06
N SER A 224 9.55 19.23 -24.99
CA SER A 224 9.30 18.98 -26.41
C SER A 224 10.30 18.04 -27.11
N VAL A 225 11.43 17.70 -26.46
CA VAL A 225 12.42 16.75 -26.99
C VAL A 225 12.35 15.39 -26.29
N GLY A 226 11.35 15.18 -25.42
CA GLY A 226 11.12 13.91 -24.71
C GLY A 226 12.02 13.70 -23.49
N ASP A 227 12.69 14.74 -22.99
CA ASP A 227 13.37 14.68 -21.69
C ASP A 227 12.35 14.90 -20.57
N LEU A 228 12.55 14.15 -19.48
CA LEU A 228 11.69 14.18 -18.30
C LEU A 228 12.36 14.94 -17.16
N TYR A 229 11.56 15.75 -16.48
CA TYR A 229 11.93 16.47 -15.26
C TYR A 229 11.11 15.89 -14.11
N LEU A 230 11.79 15.31 -13.13
CA LEU A 230 11.20 14.80 -11.90
C LEU A 230 11.67 15.67 -10.72
N ASN A 231 10.74 16.33 -10.06
CA ASN A 231 10.99 17.03 -8.81
C ASN A 231 10.12 16.42 -7.71
N VAL A 232 10.75 15.89 -6.66
CA VAL A 232 10.05 15.31 -5.51
C VAL A 232 10.38 16.13 -4.28
N ILE A 233 9.35 16.67 -3.64
CA ILE A 233 9.45 17.44 -2.40
C ILE A 233 8.87 16.57 -1.29
N MET A 234 9.61 16.37 -0.20
CA MET A 234 9.16 15.53 0.92
C MET A 234 9.39 16.20 2.28
N LYS A 235 8.59 15.83 3.28
CA LYS A 235 8.76 16.30 4.66
C LYS A 235 10.12 15.89 5.24
N ASN A 236 10.66 16.72 6.12
CA ASN A 236 11.89 16.47 6.85
C ASN A 236 11.72 15.36 7.92
N SER A 237 10.49 15.12 8.36
CA SER A 237 10.10 14.12 9.37
C SER A 237 10.41 12.69 8.93
N LEU A 238 10.44 12.43 7.62
CA LEU A 238 10.89 11.15 7.08
C LEU A 238 12.41 10.99 7.30
N SER A 239 12.88 9.78 7.53
CA SER A 239 14.32 9.49 7.50
C SER A 239 14.90 9.65 6.09
N LEU A 240 16.22 9.83 5.97
CA LEU A 240 16.89 9.85 4.66
C LEU A 240 16.67 8.54 3.89
N VAL A 241 16.67 7.41 4.59
CA VAL A 241 16.42 6.08 4.00
C VAL A 241 15.02 6.03 3.40
N GLN A 242 13.98 6.40 4.16
CA GLN A 242 12.59 6.43 3.67
C GLN A 242 12.44 7.35 2.43
N ARG A 243 12.98 8.57 2.48
CA ARG A 243 12.94 9.50 1.35
C ARG A 243 13.59 8.91 0.10
N ASN A 244 14.80 8.37 0.22
CA ASN A 244 15.50 7.76 -0.92
C ASN A 244 14.72 6.60 -1.51
N MET A 245 14.03 5.82 -0.68
CA MET A 245 13.25 4.69 -1.16
C MET A 245 11.97 5.10 -1.88
N ILE A 246 11.23 6.07 -1.35
CA ILE A 246 10.08 6.71 -2.04
C ILE A 246 10.55 7.26 -3.39
N PHE A 247 11.64 8.03 -3.39
CA PHE A 247 12.21 8.60 -4.60
C PHE A 247 12.61 7.55 -5.64
N ASN A 248 13.25 6.46 -5.21
CA ASN A 248 13.65 5.37 -6.09
C ASN A 248 12.46 4.58 -6.66
N GLN A 249 11.36 4.42 -5.90
CA GLN A 249 10.14 3.81 -6.41
C GLN A 249 9.52 4.67 -7.52
N ILE A 250 9.40 5.99 -7.29
CA ILE A 250 8.89 6.95 -8.29
C ILE A 250 9.77 6.96 -9.54
N GLU A 251 11.09 6.99 -9.36
CA GLU A 251 12.04 6.89 -10.48
C GLU A 251 11.90 5.56 -11.25
N GLY A 252 11.63 4.47 -10.53
CA GLY A 252 11.37 3.14 -11.11
C GLY A 252 10.20 3.16 -12.09
N LEU A 253 9.08 3.77 -11.71
CA LEU A 253 7.89 3.90 -12.57
C LEU A 253 8.21 4.61 -13.90
N LEU A 254 8.94 5.72 -13.84
CA LEU A 254 9.36 6.45 -15.05
C LEU A 254 10.29 5.61 -15.93
N LYS A 255 11.25 4.89 -15.34
CA LYS A 255 12.18 4.03 -16.10
C LYS A 255 11.49 2.80 -16.70
N GLU A 256 10.42 2.33 -16.09
CA GLU A 256 9.60 1.26 -16.65
C GLU A 256 8.91 1.73 -17.93
N LYS A 257 8.31 2.92 -17.91
CA LYS A 257 7.56 3.51 -19.03
C LYS A 257 8.45 4.11 -20.13
N TYR A 258 9.51 4.82 -19.76
CA TYR A 258 10.39 5.54 -20.68
C TYR A 258 11.75 4.85 -20.79
N LYS A 259 12.09 4.39 -22.00
CA LYS A 259 13.37 3.71 -22.30
C LYS A 259 14.39 4.59 -23.01
N THR A 260 14.01 5.80 -23.39
CA THR A 260 14.82 6.77 -24.14
C THR A 260 14.61 8.17 -23.58
N GLY A 261 15.53 9.09 -23.85
CA GLY A 261 15.52 10.45 -23.29
C GLY A 261 16.34 10.59 -22.01
N LYS A 262 16.48 11.81 -21.50
CA LYS A 262 17.15 12.09 -20.21
C LYS A 262 16.12 12.26 -19.11
N LEU A 263 16.41 11.69 -17.95
CA LEU A 263 15.68 11.96 -16.71
C LEU A 263 16.51 12.91 -15.84
N ILE A 264 16.04 14.15 -15.71
CA ILE A 264 16.61 15.16 -14.82
C ILE A 264 15.80 15.09 -13.53
N LYS A 265 16.46 14.77 -12.41
CA LYS A 265 15.79 14.46 -11.15
C LYS A 265 16.33 15.28 -9.99
N THR A 266 15.43 15.75 -9.15
CA THR A 266 15.72 16.56 -7.97
C THR A 266 14.85 16.11 -6.81
N MET A 267 15.45 16.04 -5.63
CA MET A 267 14.74 15.77 -4.37
C MET A 267 14.97 16.95 -3.43
N ALA A 268 13.89 17.56 -2.95
CA ALA A 268 13.91 18.63 -1.97
C ALA A 268 13.27 18.17 -0.67
N VAL A 269 13.67 18.80 0.43
CA VAL A 269 13.15 18.51 1.78
C VAL A 269 12.59 19.78 2.38
N VAL A 270 11.38 19.72 2.92
CA VAL A 270 10.67 20.85 3.56
C VAL A 270 10.28 20.50 4.98
N GLU A 271 10.08 21.49 5.83
CA GLU A 271 9.65 21.26 7.22
C GLU A 271 8.19 20.78 7.28
N GLU A 272 7.28 21.54 6.66
CA GLU A 272 5.85 21.25 6.64
C GLU A 272 5.23 21.54 5.27
N PHE A 273 4.08 20.91 5.01
CA PHE A 273 3.16 21.27 3.94
C PHE A 273 1.96 21.96 4.59
N PHE A 274 1.55 23.10 4.06
CA PHE A 274 0.38 23.84 4.53
C PHE A 274 -0.86 23.46 3.72
N ASP A 275 -2.03 23.53 4.34
CA ASP A 275 -3.30 23.30 3.66
C ASP A 275 -3.50 24.29 2.51
N ILE A 276 -3.96 23.75 1.38
CA ILE A 276 -4.41 24.55 0.24
C ILE A 276 -5.88 24.87 0.49
N SER A 277 -6.20 26.14 0.73
CA SER A 277 -7.60 26.60 0.75
C SER A 277 -8.08 26.81 -0.68
N GLU A 278 -9.15 26.13 -1.08
CA GLU A 278 -9.86 26.43 -2.32
C GLU A 278 -10.81 27.60 -2.09
N GLU A 279 -10.73 28.60 -2.97
CA GLU A 279 -11.69 29.70 -3.04
C GLU A 279 -12.35 29.66 -4.41
N ASP A 280 -13.66 29.45 -4.43
CA ASP A 280 -14.44 29.36 -5.65
C ASP A 280 -14.69 30.79 -6.16
N PHE A 281 -14.00 31.17 -7.23
CA PHE A 281 -14.27 32.41 -7.94
C PHE A 281 -15.55 32.18 -8.75
N GLY A 282 -16.71 32.33 -8.10
CA GLY A 282 -18.02 31.98 -8.65
C GLY A 282 -18.28 32.46 -10.09
N ASP A 283 -19.26 31.83 -10.74
CA ASP A 283 -19.55 32.00 -12.17
C ASP A 283 -19.52 33.47 -12.63
N ILE A 284 -18.60 33.77 -13.55
CA ILE A 284 -18.65 35.01 -14.33
C ILE A 284 -19.87 34.89 -15.25
N ALA A 285 -20.99 35.48 -14.83
CA ALA A 285 -22.16 35.66 -15.68
C ALA A 285 -21.75 36.51 -16.89
N TYR A 286 -21.73 35.89 -18.08
CA TYR A 286 -21.64 36.58 -19.37
C TYR A 286 -22.96 37.26 -19.73
#